data_AF-A0ABC8BRU0-F1
#
_entry.id   AF-A0ABC8BRU0-F1
#
_cell.length_a   1.000
_cell.length_b   1.000
_cell.length_c   1.000
_cell.angle_alpha   90.00
_cell.angle_beta   90.00
_cell.angle_gamma   90.00
#
_symmetry.space_group_name_H-M   'P 1'
#
loop_
_entity.id
_entity.type
_entity.pdbx_description
1 polymer ?
#
loop_
_entity_poly.entity_id
_entity_poly.type
_entity_poly.pdbx_seq_one_letter_code
_entity_poly.pdbx_strand_id
1 'polypeptide(L)'
;MSVTEQQQGGDHSSGGDPREALQDRIAADSLTTRRDYLRIVTTVSGGLAVGGIGVAAGILHRHGDGEEGKAPEAKRIAERLPPGESIAFRYPGEEDRAVAVRLDDGTLVGYSAVCTHLACAVLWRKDRGREGELYCPCHEGVFDARSGEVTAGPPPRGLPKVIVVEEADGSIWAVGTTRSGESVEAGLCRQLGGERPDLAARIGCPDIDGGAEAPPRGAGPGPRPRGRDPVAAPGRTGVSPAARTAPGRPGTSPATGPATSRRPAPSPATGTAPGRTGAWASSADRAETPGRRA
;
A
#
# COMPACT_ATOMS: atom_id res chain seq x y z
N MET A 1 54.43 -7.61 19.52
CA MET A 1 53.15 -8.20 19.91
C MET A 1 52.70 -9.06 18.74
N SER A 2 53.46 -10.13 18.48
CA SER A 2 53.17 -11.53 18.86
C SER A 2 52.31 -12.21 17.81
N VAL A 3 53.03 -12.69 16.79
CA VAL A 3 52.61 -13.66 15.78
C VAL A 3 52.18 -14.93 16.52
N THR A 4 50.94 -15.37 16.32
CA THR A 4 50.44 -16.63 16.87
C THR A 4 51.12 -17.79 16.17
N GLU A 5 51.99 -18.48 16.91
CA GLU A 5 52.59 -19.77 16.57
C GLU A 5 51.50 -20.77 16.18
N GLN A 6 51.53 -21.23 14.93
CA GLN A 6 50.89 -22.49 14.55
C GLN A 6 51.70 -23.63 15.16
N GLN A 7 51.16 -24.22 16.22
CA GLN A 7 51.66 -25.47 16.76
C GLN A 7 51.46 -26.57 15.72
N GLN A 8 52.57 -26.96 15.08
CA GLN A 8 52.66 -28.19 14.29
C GLN A 8 52.44 -29.36 15.25
N GLY A 9 51.21 -29.90 15.23
CA GLY A 9 50.87 -31.14 15.92
C GLY A 9 51.74 -32.26 15.39
N GLY A 10 52.48 -32.89 16.29
CA GLY A 10 53.52 -33.86 15.97
C GLY A 10 53.04 -35.07 15.18
N ASP A 11 53.97 -35.60 14.40
CA ASP A 11 53.90 -36.92 13.79
C ASP A 11 53.69 -37.99 14.88
N HIS A 12 52.44 -38.34 15.13
CA HIS A 12 52.11 -39.66 15.65
C HIS A 12 52.18 -40.64 14.50
N SER A 13 53.38 -41.19 14.31
CA SER A 13 53.62 -42.40 13.54
C SER A 13 53.00 -43.59 14.29
N SER A 14 51.67 -43.65 14.34
CA SER A 14 50.94 -44.87 14.67
C SER A 14 50.99 -45.75 13.43
N GLY A 15 51.60 -46.93 13.55
CA GLY A 15 51.62 -47.96 12.50
C GLY A 15 50.24 -48.59 12.27
N GLY A 16 49.24 -47.77 11.93
CA GLY A 16 47.93 -48.21 11.46
C GLY A 16 47.93 -48.35 9.94
N ASP A 17 47.22 -49.36 9.43
CA ASP A 17 47.10 -49.57 7.99
C ASP A 17 46.48 -48.32 7.35
N PRO A 18 47.10 -47.72 6.31
CA PRO A 18 46.51 -46.59 5.59
C PRO A 18 45.09 -46.88 5.05
N ARG A 19 44.73 -48.16 4.87
CA ARG A 19 43.34 -48.57 4.57
C ARG A 19 42.39 -48.39 5.73
N GLU A 20 42.82 -48.63 6.96
CA GLU A 20 42.03 -48.42 8.18
C GLU A 20 41.74 -46.92 8.36
N ALA A 21 42.75 -46.07 8.18
CA ALA A 21 42.57 -44.62 8.23
C ALA A 21 41.63 -44.08 7.14
N LEU A 22 41.62 -44.71 5.96
CA LEU A 22 40.66 -44.37 4.90
C LEU A 22 39.24 -44.87 5.23
N GLN A 23 39.11 -46.07 5.79
CA GLN A 23 37.83 -46.61 6.25
C GLN A 23 37.22 -45.79 7.38
N ASP A 24 38.02 -45.34 8.34
CA ASP A 24 37.57 -44.46 9.42
C ASP A 24 37.10 -43.10 8.91
N ARG A 25 37.77 -42.55 7.87
CA ARG A 25 37.31 -41.32 7.21
C ARG A 25 35.99 -41.52 6.45
N ILE A 26 35.83 -42.65 5.75
CA ILE A 26 34.58 -43.02 5.05
C ILE A 26 33.45 -43.30 6.05
N ALA A 27 33.76 -43.93 7.19
CA ALA A 27 32.81 -44.19 8.26
C ALA A 27 32.45 -42.90 9.03
N ALA A 28 33.37 -41.95 9.18
CA ALA A 28 33.09 -40.63 9.75
C ALA A 28 32.20 -39.78 8.82
N ASP A 29 32.33 -39.92 7.50
CA ASP A 29 31.39 -39.34 6.52
C ASP A 29 29.97 -39.94 6.60
N SER A 30 29.78 -41.04 7.35
CA SER A 30 28.48 -41.71 7.50
C SER A 30 27.57 -41.13 8.59
N LEU A 31 28.01 -40.08 9.31
CA LEU A 31 27.20 -39.42 10.36
C LEU A 31 25.90 -38.79 9.83
N THR A 32 25.79 -38.62 8.51
CA THR A 32 24.53 -38.32 7.84
C THR A 32 24.34 -39.31 6.70
N THR A 33 23.42 -40.26 6.86
CA THR A 33 23.09 -41.13 5.74
C THR A 33 22.50 -40.28 4.60
N ARG A 34 22.59 -40.75 3.35
CA ARG A 34 21.91 -40.09 2.22
C ARG A 34 20.42 -39.86 2.52
N ARG A 35 19.79 -40.76 3.28
CA ARG A 35 18.39 -40.65 3.70
C ARG A 35 18.20 -39.54 4.74
N ASP A 36 19.11 -39.39 5.69
CA ASP A 36 19.03 -38.33 6.71
C ASP A 36 19.31 -36.95 6.11
N TYR A 37 20.27 -36.86 5.19
CA TYR A 37 20.49 -35.65 4.41
C TYR A 37 19.23 -35.23 3.63
N LEU A 38 18.58 -36.16 2.92
CA LEU A 38 17.34 -35.87 2.21
C LEU A 38 16.20 -35.48 3.16
N ARG A 39 16.08 -36.11 4.35
CA ARG A 39 15.09 -35.74 5.37
C ARG A 39 15.30 -34.32 5.90
N ILE A 40 16.55 -33.95 6.19
CA ILE A 40 16.88 -32.61 6.69
C ILE A 40 16.54 -31.56 5.64
N VAL A 41 17.01 -31.74 4.40
CA VAL A 41 16.74 -30.80 3.30
C VAL A 41 15.23 -30.67 3.06
N THR A 42 14.51 -31.79 2.94
CA THR A 42 13.06 -31.74 2.70
C THR A 42 12.29 -31.10 3.85
N THR A 43 12.69 -31.33 5.09
CA THR A 43 12.02 -30.76 6.28
C THR A 43 12.28 -29.27 6.40
N VAL A 44 13.52 -28.82 6.23
CA VAL A 44 13.88 -27.38 6.29
C VAL A 44 13.25 -26.63 5.13
N SER A 45 13.36 -27.14 3.90
CA SER A 45 12.72 -26.53 2.73
C SER A 45 11.20 -26.53 2.85
N GLY A 46 10.60 -27.62 3.33
CA GLY A 46 9.16 -27.71 3.58
C GLY A 46 8.69 -26.71 4.65
N GLY A 47 9.43 -26.59 5.75
CA GLY A 47 9.15 -25.61 6.80
C GLY A 47 9.23 -24.17 6.31
N LEU A 48 10.25 -23.83 5.52
CA LEU A 48 10.37 -22.51 4.90
C LEU A 48 9.24 -22.24 3.88
N ALA A 49 8.84 -23.24 3.10
CA ALA A 49 7.74 -23.12 2.16
C ALA A 49 6.41 -22.86 2.89
N VAL A 50 6.10 -23.64 3.94
CA VAL A 50 4.90 -23.45 4.76
C VAL A 50 4.93 -22.11 5.48
N GLY A 51 6.08 -21.72 6.05
CA GLY A 51 6.25 -20.41 6.69
C GLY A 51 6.05 -19.26 5.71
N GLY A 52 6.62 -19.37 4.51
CA GLY A 52 6.44 -18.39 3.42
C GLY A 52 4.97 -18.26 2.99
N ILE A 53 4.24 -19.37 2.88
CA ILE A 53 2.81 -19.37 2.59
C ILE A 53 2.03 -18.69 3.72
N GLY A 54 2.36 -18.97 4.99
CA GLY A 54 1.72 -18.34 6.15
C GLY A 54 1.91 -16.81 6.17
N VAL A 55 3.12 -16.34 5.90
CA VAL A 55 3.42 -14.91 5.79
C VAL A 55 2.68 -14.29 4.60
N ALA A 56 2.71 -14.94 3.43
CA ALA A 56 2.01 -14.45 2.24
C ALA A 56 0.50 -14.32 2.48
N ALA A 57 -0.12 -15.33 3.12
CA ALA A 57 -1.53 -15.30 3.48
C ALA A 57 -1.86 -14.12 4.40
N GLY A 58 -1.02 -13.83 5.40
CA GLY A 58 -1.21 -12.68 6.30
C GLY A 58 -1.00 -11.32 5.64
N ILE A 59 -0.02 -11.21 4.72
CA ILE A 59 0.24 -9.95 3.99
C ILE A 59 -0.87 -9.64 2.99
N LEU A 60 -1.40 -10.67 2.31
CA LEU A 60 -2.45 -10.51 1.31
C LEU A 60 -3.74 -9.98 1.93
N HIS A 61 -4.13 -10.47 3.11
CA HIS A 61 -5.28 -9.94 3.88
C HIS A 61 -5.10 -8.47 4.31
N ARG A 62 -3.87 -7.94 4.34
CA ARG A 62 -3.59 -6.55 4.74
C ARG A 62 -3.59 -5.58 3.56
N HIS A 63 -3.46 -6.07 2.33
CA HIS A 63 -3.36 -5.24 1.12
C HIS A 63 -4.72 -5.01 0.45
N GLY A 64 -5.66 -4.40 1.18
CA GLY A 64 -6.59 -3.44 0.56
C GLY A 64 -7.82 -3.97 -0.15
N ASP A 65 -8.21 -5.21 0.10
CA ASP A 65 -9.55 -5.74 -0.03
C ASP A 65 -9.94 -6.25 1.36
N GLY A 66 -10.37 -5.32 2.22
CA GLY A 66 -11.08 -5.69 3.45
C GLY A 66 -12.16 -6.71 3.09
N GLU A 67 -12.29 -7.73 3.95
CA GLU A 67 -13.08 -8.95 3.72
C GLU A 67 -14.10 -8.80 2.59
N GLU A 68 -13.79 -9.42 1.44
CA GLU A 68 -14.71 -9.58 0.31
C GLU A 68 -15.16 -8.30 -0.39
N GLY A 69 -14.27 -7.36 -0.72
CA GLY A 69 -14.65 -6.22 -1.58
C GLY A 69 -15.77 -5.35 -0.99
N LYS A 70 -15.95 -5.43 0.33
CA LYS A 70 -16.90 -4.62 1.08
C LYS A 70 -16.43 -3.16 1.06
N ALA A 71 -17.29 -2.24 0.65
CA ALA A 71 -17.05 -0.81 0.79
C ALA A 71 -16.85 -0.51 2.28
N PRO A 72 -15.87 0.35 2.63
CA PRO A 72 -15.66 0.70 4.01
C PRO A 72 -16.91 1.42 4.55
N GLU A 73 -17.40 0.96 5.70
CA GLU A 73 -18.57 1.56 6.33
C GLU A 73 -18.31 3.03 6.68
N ALA A 74 -19.29 3.89 6.41
CA ALA A 74 -19.15 5.32 6.71
C ALA A 74 -18.98 5.51 8.23
N LYS A 75 -17.94 6.24 8.62
CA LYS A 75 -17.59 6.48 10.03
C LYS A 75 -17.65 7.96 10.33
N ARG A 76 -18.43 8.35 11.35
CA ARG A 76 -18.43 9.72 11.86
C ARG A 76 -17.11 9.98 12.57
N ILE A 77 -16.35 10.98 12.13
CA ILE A 77 -15.04 11.32 12.68
C ILE A 77 -15.10 12.51 13.65
N ALA A 78 -16.03 13.44 13.46
CA ALA A 78 -16.22 14.59 14.34
C ALA A 78 -17.66 15.13 14.25
N GLU A 79 -18.14 15.80 15.30
CA GLU A 79 -19.41 16.56 15.26
C GLU A 79 -19.26 17.88 14.51
N ARG A 80 -18.06 18.46 14.55
CA ARG A 80 -17.65 19.65 13.81
C ARG A 80 -16.14 19.71 13.78
N LEU A 81 -15.58 20.22 12.70
CA LEU A 81 -14.15 20.53 12.59
C LEU A 81 -14.01 22.01 12.18
N PRO A 82 -13.64 22.94 13.08
CA PRO A 82 -13.44 24.36 12.75
C PRO A 82 -12.32 24.60 11.71
N PRO A 83 -12.34 25.73 10.98
CA PRO A 83 -11.26 26.10 10.07
C PRO A 83 -9.93 26.22 10.79
N GLY A 84 -8.89 25.64 10.19
CA GLY A 84 -7.55 25.65 10.75
C GLY A 84 -7.33 24.62 11.85
N GLU A 85 -8.18 23.60 11.96
CA GLU A 85 -8.01 22.46 12.86
C GLU A 85 -7.83 21.15 12.08
N SER A 86 -7.26 20.15 12.77
CA SER A 86 -7.14 18.79 12.25
C SER A 86 -7.50 17.76 13.30
N ILE A 87 -8.00 16.62 12.86
CA ILE A 87 -8.28 15.47 13.71
C ILE A 87 -7.60 14.21 13.15
N ALA A 88 -6.93 13.46 14.04
CA ALA A 88 -6.42 12.14 13.73
C ALA A 88 -7.47 11.08 14.09
N PHE A 89 -7.65 10.08 13.24
CA PHE A 89 -8.64 9.03 13.42
C PHE A 89 -8.18 7.72 12.76
N ARG A 90 -9.02 6.67 12.89
CA ARG A 90 -8.76 5.34 12.31
C ARG A 90 -9.82 5.01 11.26
N TYR A 91 -9.38 4.76 10.02
CA TYR A 91 -10.22 4.46 8.86
C TYR A 91 -9.38 3.93 7.67
N PRO A 92 -9.84 2.92 6.92
CA PRO A 92 -11.13 2.23 7.07
C PRO A 92 -11.16 1.21 8.21
N GLY A 93 -10.04 0.56 8.52
CA GLY A 93 -9.90 -0.34 9.66
C GLY A 93 -9.39 0.36 10.91
N GLU A 94 -9.40 -0.36 12.03
CA GLU A 94 -8.88 0.15 13.30
C GLU A 94 -7.35 0.31 13.30
N GLU A 95 -6.63 -0.37 12.40
CA GLU A 95 -5.16 -0.21 12.27
C GLU A 95 -4.75 0.91 11.31
N ASP A 96 -5.70 1.46 10.55
CA ASP A 96 -5.43 2.40 9.46
C ASP A 96 -5.50 3.84 9.97
N ARG A 97 -4.34 4.46 10.18
CA ARG A 97 -4.25 5.85 10.67
C ARG A 97 -4.59 6.83 9.55
N ALA A 98 -5.46 7.78 9.86
CA ALA A 98 -5.89 8.85 8.97
C ALA A 98 -5.87 10.20 9.68
N VAL A 99 -5.85 11.27 8.87
CA VAL A 99 -5.96 12.64 9.33
C VAL A 99 -6.97 13.40 8.45
N ALA A 100 -7.84 14.17 9.08
CA ALA A 100 -8.70 15.14 8.41
C ALA A 100 -8.27 16.53 8.85
N VAL A 101 -8.23 17.45 7.90
CA VAL A 101 -7.82 18.83 8.09
C VAL A 101 -8.89 19.73 7.50
N ARG A 102 -9.30 20.76 8.23
CA ARG A 102 -10.00 21.89 7.64
C ARG A 102 -9.02 23.03 7.48
N LEU A 103 -8.75 23.42 6.24
CA LEU A 103 -7.90 24.58 5.94
C LEU A 103 -8.57 25.87 6.39
N ASP A 104 -7.81 26.95 6.51
CA ASP A 104 -8.31 28.24 7.01
C ASP A 104 -9.39 28.86 6.09
N ASP A 105 -9.41 28.49 4.80
CA ASP A 105 -10.46 28.89 3.85
C ASP A 105 -11.75 28.04 3.95
N GLY A 106 -11.78 27.08 4.87
CA GLY A 106 -12.90 26.18 5.10
C GLY A 106 -12.85 24.88 4.31
N THR A 107 -11.89 24.71 3.39
CA THR A 107 -11.72 23.47 2.61
C THR A 107 -11.46 22.30 3.54
N LEU A 108 -12.28 21.25 3.44
CA LEU A 108 -12.11 20.02 4.19
C LEU A 108 -11.40 18.96 3.34
N VAL A 109 -10.32 18.39 3.88
CA VAL A 109 -9.50 17.36 3.21
C VAL A 109 -9.17 16.23 4.17
N GLY A 110 -8.93 15.03 3.63
CA GLY A 110 -8.60 13.84 4.41
C GLY A 110 -7.57 12.97 3.72
N TYR A 111 -6.65 12.40 4.49
CA TYR A 111 -5.55 11.58 4.00
C TYR A 111 -5.22 10.43 4.94
N SER A 112 -4.59 9.39 4.41
CA SER A 112 -3.86 8.45 5.24
C SER A 112 -2.75 9.19 5.99
N ALA A 113 -2.65 8.96 7.30
CA ALA A 113 -1.57 9.49 8.14
C ALA A 113 -0.34 8.58 8.13
N VAL A 114 -0.14 7.81 7.05
CA VAL A 114 0.97 6.87 6.85
C VAL A 114 1.82 7.34 5.69
N CYS A 115 3.07 7.71 5.98
CA CYS A 115 4.00 8.20 4.99
C CYS A 115 4.32 7.13 3.94
N THR A 116 4.25 7.51 2.66
CA THR A 116 4.49 6.62 1.52
C THR A 116 5.95 6.22 1.31
N HIS A 117 6.88 6.76 2.12
CA HIS A 117 8.27 6.32 2.17
C HIS A 117 8.42 5.01 2.95
N LEU A 118 8.32 5.07 4.28
CA LEU A 118 8.54 3.93 5.20
C LEU A 118 7.51 3.89 6.35
N ALA A 119 6.26 4.28 6.07
CA ALA A 119 5.10 4.13 6.96
C ALA A 119 5.14 4.87 8.32
N CYS A 120 6.03 5.85 8.47
CA CYS A 120 6.00 6.78 9.60
C CYS A 120 4.69 7.59 9.65
N ALA A 121 4.35 8.10 10.83
CA ALA A 121 3.20 8.97 10.99
C ALA A 121 3.39 10.31 10.23
N VAL A 122 2.34 10.75 9.55
CA VAL A 122 2.25 12.08 8.94
C VAL A 122 1.42 12.98 9.84
N LEU A 123 1.92 14.18 10.11
CA LEU A 123 1.30 15.16 11.00
C LEU A 123 0.97 16.41 10.20
N TRP A 124 -0.21 16.98 10.41
CA TRP A 124 -0.49 18.32 9.87
C TRP A 124 0.21 19.38 10.71
N ARG A 125 0.87 20.33 10.03
CA ARG A 125 1.65 21.42 10.61
C ARG A 125 1.13 22.73 10.07
N LYS A 126 0.17 23.32 10.78
CA LYS A 126 -0.40 24.63 10.45
C LYS A 126 0.64 25.74 10.42
N ASP A 127 1.68 25.62 11.22
CA ASP A 127 2.78 26.59 11.35
C ASP A 127 3.76 26.59 10.17
N ARG A 128 3.58 25.70 9.17
CA ARG A 128 4.45 25.56 8.01
C ARG A 128 3.68 25.75 6.71
N GLY A 129 4.24 26.53 5.78
CA GLY A 129 3.55 26.88 4.54
C GLY A 129 2.40 27.86 4.77
N ARG A 130 1.69 28.22 3.69
CA ARG A 130 0.59 29.20 3.73
C ARG A 130 -0.72 28.59 4.24
N GLU A 131 -0.97 27.33 3.94
CA GLU A 131 -2.22 26.61 4.28
C GLU A 131 -1.95 25.47 5.29
N GLY A 132 -0.76 25.45 5.89
CA GLY A 132 -0.23 24.26 6.56
C GLY A 132 0.45 23.29 5.59
N GLU A 133 1.18 22.32 6.14
CA GLU A 133 1.79 21.21 5.40
C GLU A 133 1.55 19.89 6.12
N LEU A 134 1.49 18.79 5.37
CA LEU A 134 1.50 17.44 5.92
C LEU A 134 2.95 16.97 5.99
N TYR A 135 3.45 16.75 7.22
CA TYR A 135 4.87 16.54 7.48
C TYR A 135 5.16 15.18 8.12
N CYS A 136 6.15 14.49 7.58
CA CYS A 136 6.71 13.26 8.11
C CYS A 136 8.11 13.52 8.69
N PRO A 137 8.31 13.37 10.02
CA PRO A 137 9.58 13.73 10.67
C PRO A 137 10.71 12.73 10.45
N CYS A 138 10.44 11.51 9.97
CA CYS A 138 11.47 10.45 9.91
C CYS A 138 12.59 10.75 8.91
N HIS A 139 12.24 11.30 7.74
CA HIS A 139 13.17 11.64 6.67
C HIS A 139 12.74 12.92 5.95
N GLU A 140 12.11 13.83 6.69
CA GLU A 140 11.67 15.15 6.21
C GLU A 140 10.78 15.09 4.96
N GLY A 141 9.85 14.12 4.93
CA GLY A 141 8.84 14.06 3.88
C GLY A 141 7.81 15.17 4.05
N VAL A 142 7.52 15.91 2.99
CA VAL A 142 6.53 16.99 2.99
C VAL A 142 5.51 16.73 1.89
N PHE A 143 4.25 16.89 2.24
CA PHE A 143 3.13 16.81 1.33
C PHE A 143 2.31 18.10 1.42
N ASP A 144 1.79 18.52 0.27
CA ASP A 144 0.88 19.66 0.17
C ASP A 144 -0.41 19.37 0.95
N ALA A 145 -0.86 20.33 1.78
CA ALA A 145 -1.99 20.12 2.66
C ALA A 145 -3.33 19.98 1.91
N ARG A 146 -3.45 20.58 0.71
CA ARG A 146 -4.69 20.63 -0.07
C ARG A 146 -4.84 19.44 -1.04
N SER A 147 -3.74 18.99 -1.62
CA SER A 147 -3.73 17.93 -2.62
C SER A 147 -3.24 16.60 -2.06
N GLY A 148 -2.37 16.62 -1.05
CA GLY A 148 -1.66 15.45 -0.52
C GLY A 148 -0.46 15.02 -1.38
N GLU A 149 -0.11 15.79 -2.40
CA GLU A 149 1.02 15.51 -3.28
C GLU A 149 2.36 15.77 -2.59
N VAL A 150 3.39 15.02 -3.00
CA VAL A 150 4.74 15.19 -2.44
C VAL A 150 5.31 16.52 -2.90
N THR A 151 5.73 17.37 -1.96
CA THR A 151 6.39 18.64 -2.26
C THR A 151 7.86 18.64 -1.90
N ALA A 152 8.28 17.79 -0.95
CA ALA A 152 9.69 17.59 -0.60
C ALA A 152 9.97 16.24 0.07
N GLY A 153 11.26 15.91 0.14
CA GLY A 153 11.77 14.70 0.80
C GLY A 153 11.77 13.46 -0.09
N PRO A 154 12.09 12.29 0.48
CA PRO A 154 12.17 11.02 -0.24
C PRO A 154 10.83 10.33 -0.60
N PRO A 155 9.63 10.68 -0.08
CA PRO A 155 8.41 9.96 -0.45
C PRO A 155 8.21 9.88 -1.98
N PRO A 156 7.95 8.68 -2.54
CA PRO A 156 7.91 8.51 -4.00
C PRO A 156 6.55 8.87 -4.63
N ARG A 157 5.51 9.06 -3.82
CA ARG A 157 4.12 9.27 -4.26
C ARG A 157 3.30 10.03 -3.21
N GLY A 158 2.29 10.78 -3.65
CA GLY A 158 1.38 11.51 -2.77
C GLY A 158 0.59 10.59 -1.83
N LEU A 159 0.00 11.15 -0.78
CA LEU A 159 -0.74 10.37 0.21
C LEU A 159 -2.05 9.81 -0.38
N PRO A 160 -2.43 8.57 -0.04
CA PRO A 160 -3.78 8.08 -0.26
C PRO A 160 -4.81 9.02 0.39
N LYS A 161 -5.88 9.36 -0.32
CA LYS A 161 -6.92 10.26 0.22
C LYS A 161 -7.93 9.45 1.03
N VAL A 162 -8.41 10.07 2.10
CA VAL A 162 -9.62 9.62 2.81
C VAL A 162 -10.72 10.60 2.45
N ILE A 163 -11.79 10.08 1.86
CA ILE A 163 -12.90 10.89 1.37
C ILE A 163 -13.72 11.29 2.58
N VAL A 164 -13.70 12.58 2.88
CA VAL A 164 -14.40 13.18 4.00
C VAL A 164 -15.54 14.06 3.50
N VAL A 165 -16.70 13.95 4.13
CA VAL A 165 -17.91 14.69 3.78
C VAL A 165 -18.41 15.39 5.04
N GLU A 166 -18.84 16.64 4.87
CA GLU A 166 -19.55 17.40 5.89
C GLU A 166 -21.05 17.32 5.59
N GLU A 167 -21.82 16.86 6.57
CA GLU A 167 -23.28 16.80 6.51
C GLU A 167 -23.91 18.14 6.89
N ALA A 168 -25.21 18.30 6.62
CA ALA A 168 -25.93 19.55 6.88
C ALA A 168 -25.96 19.98 8.37
N ASP A 169 -25.78 19.03 9.29
CA ASP A 169 -25.67 19.29 10.73
C ASP A 169 -24.25 19.72 11.17
N GLY A 170 -23.28 19.73 10.24
CA GLY A 170 -21.87 20.04 10.47
C GLY A 170 -21.01 18.83 10.86
N SER A 171 -21.62 17.64 10.98
CA SER A 171 -20.88 16.42 11.30
C SER A 171 -20.01 15.97 10.14
N ILE A 172 -18.83 15.46 10.47
CA ILE A 172 -17.82 15.05 9.49
C ILE A 172 -17.76 13.53 9.44
N TRP A 173 -17.82 12.97 8.24
CA TRP A 173 -17.84 11.55 7.97
C TRP A 173 -16.72 11.14 7.03
N ALA A 174 -16.05 10.03 7.31
CA ALA A 174 -15.17 9.34 6.37
C ALA A 174 -15.98 8.26 5.63
N VAL A 175 -16.00 8.31 4.31
CA VAL A 175 -16.92 7.51 3.48
C VAL A 175 -16.22 6.64 2.42
N GLY A 176 -14.91 6.83 2.24
CA GLY A 176 -14.13 5.99 1.32
C GLY A 176 -12.65 6.38 1.31
N THR A 177 -11.87 5.64 0.52
CA THR A 177 -10.43 5.89 0.36
C THR A 177 -9.98 5.72 -1.09
N THR A 178 -8.92 6.45 -1.45
CA THR A 178 -8.23 6.28 -2.73
C THR A 178 -6.89 5.59 -2.52
N ARG A 179 -6.30 5.07 -3.59
CA ARG A 179 -4.87 4.74 -3.66
C ARG A 179 -4.08 6.03 -3.95
N SER A 180 -2.77 6.02 -3.72
CA SER A 180 -1.93 7.15 -4.11
C SER A 180 -1.98 7.42 -5.61
N GLY A 181 -2.18 8.68 -5.99
CA GLY A 181 -2.31 9.10 -7.38
C GLY A 181 -3.63 8.70 -8.04
N GLU A 182 -4.53 8.04 -7.31
CA GLU A 182 -5.86 7.69 -7.79
C GLU A 182 -6.84 8.84 -7.58
N SER A 183 -7.74 9.05 -8.54
CA SER A 183 -8.82 10.02 -8.42
C SER A 183 -9.85 9.60 -7.38
N VAL A 184 -10.60 10.57 -6.85
CA VAL A 184 -11.63 10.29 -5.84
C VAL A 184 -12.73 9.41 -6.44
N GLU A 185 -13.10 9.67 -7.69
CA GLU A 185 -14.11 8.93 -8.45
C GLU A 185 -13.68 7.48 -8.65
N ALA A 186 -12.44 7.23 -9.11
CA ALA A 186 -11.93 5.88 -9.31
C ALA A 186 -11.87 5.09 -7.97
N GLY A 187 -11.48 5.76 -6.89
CA GLY A 187 -11.48 5.16 -5.55
C GLY A 187 -12.87 4.76 -5.08
N LEU A 188 -13.85 5.66 -5.20
CA LEU A 188 -15.26 5.40 -4.89
C LEU A 188 -15.83 4.28 -5.75
N CYS A 189 -15.56 4.28 -7.05
CA CYS A 189 -16.07 3.27 -7.97
C CYS A 189 -15.54 1.88 -7.67
N ARG A 190 -14.24 1.75 -7.34
CA ARG A 190 -13.67 0.48 -6.87
C ARG A 190 -14.39 -0.01 -5.61
N GLN A 191 -14.68 0.89 -4.67
CA GLN A 191 -15.23 0.51 -3.36
C GLN A 191 -16.74 0.23 -3.42
N LEU A 192 -17.50 1.00 -4.19
CA LEU A 192 -18.96 0.93 -4.23
C LEU A 192 -19.51 0.03 -5.33
N GLY A 193 -18.72 -0.25 -6.37
CA GLY A 193 -19.20 -0.90 -7.60
C GLY A 193 -19.83 -2.28 -7.40
N GLY A 194 -19.40 -3.04 -6.39
CA GLY A 194 -19.96 -4.36 -6.08
C GLY A 194 -21.16 -4.34 -5.11
N GLU A 195 -21.23 -3.34 -4.22
CA GLU A 195 -22.16 -3.35 -3.09
C GLU A 195 -23.38 -2.44 -3.25
N ARG A 196 -23.22 -1.30 -3.93
CA ARG A 196 -24.29 -0.31 -4.13
C ARG A 196 -24.30 0.15 -5.59
N PRO A 197 -24.78 -0.70 -6.53
CA PRO A 197 -24.81 -0.39 -7.95
C PRO A 197 -25.65 0.85 -8.28
N ASP A 198 -26.66 1.16 -7.46
CA ASP A 198 -27.48 2.37 -7.55
C ASP A 198 -26.67 3.65 -7.27
N LEU A 199 -25.78 3.61 -6.29
CA LEU A 199 -24.90 4.73 -5.96
C LEU A 199 -23.76 4.84 -6.96
N ALA A 200 -23.20 3.71 -7.40
CA ALA A 200 -22.16 3.68 -8.43
C ALA A 200 -22.67 4.26 -9.77
N ALA A 201 -23.90 3.95 -10.16
CA ALA A 201 -24.54 4.55 -11.34
C ALA A 201 -24.73 6.07 -11.19
N ARG A 202 -25.07 6.56 -9.99
CA ARG A 202 -25.20 8.00 -9.72
C ARG A 202 -23.87 8.75 -9.74
N ILE A 203 -22.78 8.09 -9.35
CA ILE A 203 -21.41 8.63 -9.42
C ILE A 203 -20.88 8.58 -10.87
N GLY A 204 -21.49 7.79 -11.74
CA GLY A 204 -21.06 7.63 -13.13
C GLY A 204 -19.85 6.73 -13.26
N CYS A 205 -19.80 5.64 -12.47
CA CYS A 205 -18.71 4.69 -12.52
C CYS A 205 -18.66 3.99 -13.89
N PRO A 206 -17.51 4.04 -14.60
CA PRO A 206 -17.35 3.25 -15.82
C PRO A 206 -17.47 1.76 -15.44
N ASP A 207 -18.26 1.01 -16.19
CA ASP A 207 -18.50 -0.46 -16.10
C ASP A 207 -19.73 -0.98 -15.32
N ILE A 208 -20.68 -0.14 -14.88
CA ILE A 208 -21.95 -0.64 -14.27
C ILE A 208 -23.08 -0.88 -15.31
N ASP A 209 -22.88 -0.52 -16.59
CA ASP A 209 -23.91 -0.65 -17.64
C ASP A 209 -23.97 -2.04 -18.31
N GLY A 210 -23.18 -3.01 -17.82
CA GLY A 210 -23.01 -4.33 -18.46
C GLY A 210 -23.86 -5.48 -17.94
N GLY A 211 -24.80 -5.27 -17.00
CA GLY A 211 -25.47 -6.42 -16.38
C GLY A 211 -26.55 -6.12 -15.34
N ALA A 212 -27.46 -5.17 -15.59
CA ALA A 212 -28.75 -5.15 -14.91
C ALA A 212 -29.75 -4.39 -15.77
N GLU A 213 -30.51 -5.11 -16.59
CA GLU A 213 -31.75 -4.57 -17.15
C GLU A 213 -32.66 -4.19 -15.97
N ALA A 214 -32.81 -2.88 -15.74
CA ALA A 214 -33.71 -2.37 -14.71
C ALA A 214 -35.13 -2.90 -15.00
N PRO A 215 -35.80 -3.59 -14.06
CA PRO A 215 -37.19 -3.95 -14.27
C PRO A 215 -38.00 -2.66 -14.40
N PRO A 216 -38.92 -2.54 -15.38
CA PRO A 216 -39.73 -1.35 -15.52
C PRO A 216 -40.52 -1.10 -14.24
N ARG A 217 -40.44 0.12 -13.72
CA ARG A 217 -41.18 0.56 -12.54
C ARG A 217 -42.67 0.25 -12.75
N GLY A 218 -43.21 -0.62 -11.89
CA GLY A 218 -44.57 -1.11 -11.97
C GLY A 218 -45.60 0.02 -11.93
N ALA A 219 -46.44 0.06 -12.96
CA ALA A 219 -47.77 0.63 -12.87
C ALA A 219 -48.66 -0.35 -12.07
N GLY A 220 -49.41 0.18 -11.09
CA GLY A 220 -50.36 -0.59 -10.29
C GLY A 220 -51.49 -1.23 -11.11
N PRO A 221 -52.27 -2.15 -10.50
CA PRO A 221 -53.20 -2.99 -11.24
C PRO A 221 -54.46 -2.20 -11.63
N GLY A 222 -54.68 -2.04 -12.92
CA GLY A 222 -55.92 -1.52 -13.51
C GLY A 222 -56.55 -2.57 -14.46
N PRO A 223 -57.89 -2.62 -14.58
CA PRO A 223 -58.60 -3.79 -15.09
C PRO A 223 -58.52 -3.94 -16.62
N ARG A 224 -58.51 -5.20 -17.07
CA ARG A 224 -58.52 -5.60 -18.48
C ARG A 224 -59.79 -5.10 -19.20
N PRO A 225 -59.68 -4.77 -20.50
CA PRO A 225 -60.56 -5.45 -21.45
C PRO A 225 -59.90 -5.86 -22.79
N ARG A 226 -60.17 -7.12 -23.13
CA ARG A 226 -60.54 -7.71 -24.44
C ARG A 226 -59.93 -7.14 -25.75
N GLY A 227 -59.04 -7.94 -26.35
CA GLY A 227 -59.27 -8.56 -27.67
C GLY A 227 -58.81 -7.84 -28.94
N ARG A 228 -57.78 -8.40 -29.62
CA ARG A 228 -57.79 -8.93 -31.01
C ARG A 228 -56.36 -9.22 -31.50
N ASP A 229 -56.12 -10.46 -31.93
CA ASP A 229 -54.99 -10.90 -32.77
C ASP A 229 -55.21 -10.53 -34.26
N PRO A 230 -54.38 -10.95 -35.22
CA PRO A 230 -52.99 -10.53 -35.47
C PRO A 230 -52.80 -10.12 -36.96
N VAL A 231 -51.74 -9.39 -37.33
CA VAL A 231 -51.33 -9.28 -38.75
C VAL A 231 -49.80 -9.42 -38.93
N ALA A 232 -49.49 -10.51 -39.62
CA ALA A 232 -48.35 -10.93 -40.45
C ALA A 232 -47.20 -9.95 -40.81
N ALA A 233 -45.98 -10.55 -40.78
CA ALA A 233 -44.81 -10.17 -41.58
C ALA A 233 -45.02 -10.47 -43.08
N PRO A 234 -44.26 -9.83 -43.99
CA PRO A 234 -43.04 -10.44 -44.56
C PRO A 234 -41.94 -9.38 -44.81
N GLY A 235 -40.70 -9.65 -45.20
CA GLY A 235 -40.03 -10.83 -45.75
C GLY A 235 -38.55 -10.51 -46.00
N ARG A 236 -37.80 -11.56 -46.31
CA ARG A 236 -36.33 -11.65 -46.44
C ARG A 236 -35.87 -11.29 -47.87
N THR A 237 -34.69 -10.70 -48.01
CA THR A 237 -33.70 -10.96 -49.08
C THR A 237 -32.31 -10.56 -48.53
N GLY A 238 -31.34 -11.47 -48.39
CA GLY A 238 -30.36 -11.84 -49.44
C GLY A 238 -29.39 -10.66 -49.66
N VAL A 239 -28.08 -10.73 -49.42
CA VAL A 239 -27.07 -11.58 -50.07
C VAL A 239 -25.72 -11.43 -49.34
N SER A 240 -25.00 -12.53 -49.19
CA SER A 240 -23.52 -12.64 -49.11
C SER A 240 -23.12 -13.65 -50.21
N PRO A 241 -21.85 -13.87 -50.61
CA PRO A 241 -20.58 -13.34 -50.07
C PRO A 241 -19.58 -12.91 -51.18
N ALA A 242 -18.41 -12.37 -50.80
CA ALA A 242 -17.11 -12.85 -51.30
C ALA A 242 -15.94 -11.98 -50.82
N ALA A 243 -14.89 -12.71 -50.41
CA ALA A 243 -13.56 -12.28 -50.03
C ALA A 243 -12.88 -11.29 -51.00
N ARG A 244 -11.94 -10.50 -50.45
CA ARG A 244 -10.53 -10.51 -50.89
C ARG A 244 -9.63 -9.59 -50.04
N THR A 245 -8.59 -10.22 -49.49
CA THR A 245 -7.18 -9.78 -49.46
C THR A 245 -6.79 -8.49 -48.73
N ALA A 246 -6.12 -8.68 -47.59
CA ALA A 246 -5.24 -7.68 -46.97
C ALA A 246 -3.88 -7.64 -47.67
N PRO A 247 -3.23 -6.47 -47.74
CA PRO A 247 -1.78 -6.45 -47.58
C PRO A 247 -1.28 -5.33 -46.66
N GLY A 248 -0.19 -5.64 -45.95
CA GLY A 248 0.91 -4.68 -45.78
C GLY A 248 1.02 -3.96 -44.44
N ARG A 249 1.83 -4.52 -43.54
CA ARG A 249 2.58 -3.75 -42.55
C ARG A 249 3.80 -3.10 -43.24
N PRO A 250 4.10 -1.82 -42.99
CA PRO A 250 5.46 -1.34 -42.86
C PRO A 250 5.77 -1.24 -41.36
N GLY A 251 6.96 -1.49 -40.83
CA GLY A 251 8.29 -1.35 -41.39
C GLY A 251 9.11 -0.81 -40.21
N THR A 252 9.92 -1.66 -39.59
CA THR A 252 10.84 -1.31 -38.51
C THR A 252 11.96 -0.42 -39.06
N SER A 253 12.24 0.69 -38.39
CA SER A 253 13.52 1.43 -38.55
C SER A 253 14.23 1.53 -37.19
N PRO A 254 15.58 1.48 -37.18
CA PRO A 254 16.35 1.21 -35.98
C PRO A 254 16.87 2.46 -35.26
N ALA A 255 17.26 2.18 -34.02
CA ALA A 255 18.02 2.92 -33.03
C ALA A 255 18.96 4.05 -33.51
N THR A 256 18.90 5.15 -32.76
CA THR A 256 20.01 6.11 -32.60
C THR A 256 20.22 6.31 -31.10
N GLY A 257 21.40 5.90 -30.59
CA GLY A 257 21.76 6.02 -29.18
C GLY A 257 22.14 7.46 -28.77
N PRO A 258 22.05 7.82 -27.48
CA PRO A 258 22.50 9.12 -27.01
C PRO A 258 23.98 9.11 -26.60
N ALA A 259 24.69 10.11 -27.11
CA ALA A 259 26.04 10.48 -26.73
C ALA A 259 26.09 10.95 -25.26
N THR A 260 27.07 10.42 -24.52
CA THR A 260 27.36 10.79 -23.13
C THR A 260 28.29 12.01 -23.12
N SER A 261 27.80 13.17 -22.68
CA SER A 261 28.66 14.30 -22.32
C SER A 261 28.84 14.34 -20.81
N ARG A 262 30.10 14.14 -20.38
CA ARG A 262 30.55 14.22 -18.99
C ARG A 262 30.59 15.69 -18.56
N ARG A 263 29.95 16.01 -17.43
CA ARG A 263 30.18 17.26 -16.68
C ARG A 263 31.28 17.03 -15.62
N PRO A 264 32.20 17.97 -15.40
CA PRO A 264 33.19 17.88 -14.32
C PRO A 264 32.58 18.29 -12.96
N ALA A 265 33.07 17.66 -11.90
CA ALA A 265 32.70 17.88 -10.51
C ALA A 265 33.26 19.22 -9.94
N PRO A 266 32.60 19.85 -8.95
CA PRO A 266 33.18 20.96 -8.21
C PRO A 266 34.08 20.47 -7.05
N SER A 267 35.21 21.17 -6.84
CA SER A 267 36.11 20.98 -5.70
C SER A 267 35.53 21.58 -4.40
N PRO A 268 35.90 21.06 -3.21
CA PRO A 268 35.31 21.49 -1.94
C PRO A 268 35.95 22.77 -1.38
N ALA A 269 35.10 23.69 -0.93
CA ALA A 269 35.51 24.83 -0.12
C ALA A 269 35.58 24.42 1.36
N THR A 270 36.76 24.59 1.95
CA THR A 270 37.04 24.59 3.39
C THR A 270 36.41 25.80 4.07
N GLY A 271 35.69 25.58 5.17
CA GLY A 271 35.05 26.66 5.95
C GLY A 271 34.59 26.22 7.35
N THR A 272 35.56 26.18 8.26
CA THR A 272 35.55 26.45 9.71
C THR A 272 34.22 26.57 10.47
N ALA A 273 34.06 25.71 11.49
CA ALA A 273 33.10 25.85 12.60
C ALA A 273 33.57 26.84 13.68
N PRO A 274 32.65 27.39 14.47
CA PRO A 274 32.66 27.13 15.93
C PRO A 274 31.23 26.84 16.44
N GLY A 275 30.97 25.84 17.27
CA GLY A 275 31.51 25.72 18.63
C GLY A 275 30.56 26.38 19.63
N ARG A 276 29.50 25.68 20.09
CA ARG A 276 28.76 26.06 21.31
C ARG A 276 28.35 24.81 22.10
N THR A 277 28.97 24.72 23.27
CA THR A 277 28.69 23.85 24.40
C THR A 277 27.34 24.19 25.04
N GLY A 278 26.51 23.19 25.31
CA GLY A 278 25.30 23.32 26.11
C GLY A 278 25.13 22.07 26.97
N ALA A 279 25.46 22.21 28.25
CA ALA A 279 25.40 21.18 29.27
C ALA A 279 23.96 20.73 29.53
N TRP A 280 23.75 19.42 29.58
CA TRP A 280 22.54 18.80 30.10
C TRP A 280 22.72 18.55 31.61
N ALA A 281 22.05 19.37 32.42
CA ALA A 281 21.92 19.12 33.84
C ALA A 281 20.82 18.07 34.08
N SER A 282 21.22 16.98 34.71
CA SER A 282 20.36 15.93 35.24
C SER A 282 19.81 16.37 36.60
N SER A 283 18.50 16.31 36.80
CA SER A 283 17.89 16.34 38.12
C SER A 283 16.87 15.21 38.19
N ALA A 284 17.33 14.10 38.74
CA ALA A 284 16.48 13.13 39.41
C ALA A 284 15.92 13.80 40.67
N ASP A 285 14.61 13.72 40.87
CA ASP A 285 14.06 13.85 42.20
C ASP A 285 12.99 12.79 42.45
N ARG A 286 13.05 12.29 43.67
CA ARG A 286 12.42 11.09 44.22
C ARG A 286 11.32 11.53 45.16
N ALA A 287 10.47 10.57 45.56
CA ALA A 287 9.39 10.66 46.56
C ALA A 287 8.06 11.18 45.97
N GLU A 288 6.88 10.67 46.35
CA GLU A 288 6.49 10.02 47.60
C GLU A 288 5.19 9.24 47.38
N THR A 289 5.03 8.11 48.08
CA THR A 289 3.80 7.30 48.10
C THR A 289 2.99 7.65 49.35
N PRO A 290 1.68 7.94 49.26
CA PRO A 290 0.84 7.94 50.45
C PRO A 290 0.09 6.61 50.58
N GLY A 291 0.28 5.97 51.74
CA GLY A 291 -0.43 4.77 52.16
C GLY A 291 -1.93 5.00 52.29
N ARG A 292 -2.71 3.97 51.93
CA ARG A 292 -4.15 3.92 52.11
C ARG A 292 -4.48 2.88 53.17
N ARG A 293 -5.22 3.32 54.19
CA ARG A 293 -5.91 2.49 55.18
C ARG A 293 -7.05 1.74 54.49
N ALA A 294 -7.16 0.45 54.75
CA ALA A 294 -8.37 -0.30 55.13
C ALA A 294 -7.95 -1.77 55.32
#